data_AF-A0A6G8G3T4-F1
#
_entry.id   AF-A0A6G8G3T4-F1
#
_cell.length_a   1.000
_cell.length_b   1.000
_cell.length_c   1.000
_cell.angle_alpha   90.00
_cell.angle_beta   90.00
_cell.angle_gamma   90.00
#
_symmetry.space_group_name_H-M   'P 1'
#
loop_
_entity.id
_entity.type
_entity.pdbx_description
1 polymer ?
#
loop_
_entity_poly.entity_id
_entity_poly.type
_entity_poly.pdbx_seq_one_letter_code
_entity_poly.pdbx_strand_id
1 'polypeptide(L)'
;MRVHWDNKSKLAMGFRVRIYASGMGYIQTQIVNGPDRGNLMVTGLSPGLEYGVAVEAWDYFGTSDNDSKLFQTVQAPADAPTDRTFDLNLARQDATSGPIPYLGRFPTWGDIPGGALRGVSLNAAWPALLFVKPGRATSECNNPDAVVRLAPGASLSADELTELYGSANPALPVVFLACAEPTAAVYNWIPVRVTYRS
;
A
#
# COMPACT_ATOMS: atom_id res chain seq x y z
N MET A 1 -17.89 -10.31 7.20
CA MET A 1 -17.61 -10.86 8.55
C MET A 1 -17.75 -12.36 8.50
N ARG A 2 -16.78 -13.13 9.00
CA ARG A 2 -16.86 -14.59 9.02
C ARG A 2 -17.24 -15.06 10.43
N VAL A 3 -18.36 -15.76 10.53
CA VAL A 3 -18.90 -16.29 11.78
C VAL A 3 -18.70 -17.81 11.80
N HIS A 4 -18.24 -18.33 12.93
CA HIS A 4 -18.08 -19.76 13.18
C HIS A 4 -18.80 -20.14 14.47
N TRP A 5 -19.38 -21.34 14.52
CA TRP A 5 -20.02 -21.90 15.70
C TRP A 5 -19.93 -23.42 15.68
N ASP A 6 -19.98 -24.01 16.87
CA ASP A 6 -20.07 -25.46 17.04
C ASP A 6 -21.51 -25.89 17.24
N ASN A 7 -21.96 -26.88 16.47
CA ASN A 7 -23.29 -27.45 16.66
C ASN A 7 -23.29 -28.40 17.87
N LYS A 8 -23.99 -28.01 18.94
CA LYS A 8 -24.18 -28.85 20.13
C LYS A 8 -25.43 -29.74 20.07
N SER A 9 -26.33 -29.53 19.09
CA SER A 9 -27.59 -30.27 18.95
C SER A 9 -27.54 -31.29 17.82
N LYS A 10 -27.83 -32.55 18.14
CA LYS A 10 -27.94 -33.64 17.15
C LYS A 10 -29.25 -33.60 16.35
N LEU A 11 -30.20 -32.76 16.75
CA LEU A 11 -31.54 -32.68 16.14
C LEU A 11 -31.75 -31.38 15.35
N ALA A 12 -30.76 -30.48 15.33
CA ALA A 12 -30.86 -29.24 14.59
C ALA A 12 -31.09 -29.53 13.10
N MET A 13 -32.07 -28.87 12.50
CA MET A 13 -32.29 -28.85 11.05
C MET A 13 -31.49 -27.72 10.38
N GLY A 14 -31.09 -26.72 11.16
CA GLY A 14 -30.24 -25.62 10.73
C GLY A 14 -30.04 -24.59 11.83
N PHE A 15 -29.56 -23.41 11.41
CA PHE A 15 -29.24 -22.29 12.30
C PHE A 15 -29.86 -21.00 11.81
N ARG A 16 -30.30 -20.18 12.76
CA ARG A 16 -30.69 -18.79 12.55
C ARG A 16 -29.60 -17.91 13.14
N VAL A 17 -28.95 -17.14 12.28
CA VAL A 17 -27.87 -16.22 12.64
C VAL A 17 -28.44 -14.80 12.66
N ARG A 18 -28.52 -14.19 13.83
CA ARG A 18 -29.00 -12.81 14.04
C ARG A 18 -27.83 -11.87 14.19
N ILE A 19 -27.91 -10.72 13.54
CA ILE A 19 -26.86 -9.71 13.51
C ILE A 19 -27.39 -8.43 14.14
N TYR A 20 -26.59 -7.90 15.05
CA TYR A 20 -26.84 -6.68 15.79
C TYR A 20 -25.71 -5.70 15.47
N ALA A 21 -26.03 -4.43 15.27
CA ALA A 21 -25.03 -3.38 15.16
C ALA A 21 -25.02 -2.56 16.46
N SER A 22 -23.82 -2.22 16.95
CA SER A 22 -23.66 -1.36 18.11
C SER A 22 -24.42 -0.04 17.91
N GLY A 23 -25.24 0.34 18.87
CA GLY A 23 -26.10 1.55 18.81
C GLY A 23 -27.37 1.46 17.95
N MET A 24 -27.53 0.45 17.09
CA MET A 24 -28.70 0.30 16.21
C MET A 24 -29.59 -0.91 16.55
N GLY A 25 -29.10 -1.84 17.37
CA GLY A 25 -29.84 -3.05 17.73
C GLY A 25 -29.85 -4.07 16.59
N TYR A 26 -30.93 -4.82 16.44
CA TYR A 26 -31.05 -5.89 15.45
C TYR A 26 -31.16 -5.32 14.03
N ILE A 27 -30.34 -5.83 13.10
CA ILE A 27 -30.28 -5.32 11.72
C ILE A 27 -30.56 -6.38 10.64
N GLN A 28 -30.30 -7.66 10.92
CA GLN A 28 -30.40 -8.71 9.90
C GLN A 28 -30.53 -10.11 10.52
N THR A 29 -31.23 -11.01 9.82
CA THR A 29 -31.22 -12.46 10.07
C THR A 29 -30.75 -13.20 8.82
N GLN A 30 -30.01 -14.28 9.02
CA GLN A 30 -29.62 -15.24 7.99
C GLN A 30 -30.05 -16.65 8.43
N ILE A 31 -30.62 -17.42 7.50
CA ILE A 31 -30.98 -18.81 7.73
C ILE A 31 -29.95 -19.70 7.05
N VAL A 32 -29.39 -20.60 7.83
CA VAL A 32 -28.42 -21.58 7.38
C VAL A 32 -29.06 -22.96 7.51
N ASN A 33 -29.36 -23.58 6.37
CA ASN A 33 -29.98 -24.91 6.35
C ASN A 33 -28.90 -26.00 6.47
N GLY A 34 -29.21 -27.03 7.25
CA GLY A 34 -28.38 -28.21 7.44
C GLY A 34 -27.68 -28.23 8.82
N PRO A 35 -27.75 -29.35 9.56
CA PRO A 35 -27.09 -29.50 10.87
C PRO A 35 -25.58 -29.36 10.85
N ASP A 36 -24.94 -29.68 9.72
CA ASP A 36 -23.48 -29.76 9.59
C ASP A 36 -22.82 -28.41 9.27
N ARG A 37 -23.61 -27.34 9.15
CA ARG A 37 -23.11 -26.00 8.83
C ARG A 37 -22.70 -25.27 10.12
N GLY A 38 -21.39 -25.21 10.38
CA GLY A 38 -20.80 -24.45 11.50
C GLY A 38 -20.17 -23.10 11.14
N ASN A 39 -20.47 -22.54 9.96
CA ASN A 39 -19.94 -21.24 9.56
C ASN A 39 -20.82 -20.50 8.54
N LEU A 40 -20.69 -19.17 8.52
CA LEU A 40 -21.35 -18.27 7.57
C LEU A 40 -20.46 -17.06 7.25
N MET A 41 -20.46 -16.65 5.98
CA MET A 41 -19.94 -15.35 5.56
C MET A 41 -21.09 -14.34 5.51
N VAL A 42 -21.04 -13.33 6.37
CA VAL A 42 -21.95 -12.20 6.33
C VAL A 42 -21.36 -11.08 5.48
N THR A 43 -22.11 -10.61 4.50
CA THR A 43 -21.75 -9.52 3.57
C THR A 43 -22.66 -8.30 3.77
N GLY A 44 -22.29 -7.14 3.21
CA GLY A 44 -23.13 -5.93 3.26
C GLY A 44 -23.10 -5.17 4.58
N LEU A 45 -22.13 -5.45 5.46
CA LEU A 45 -21.93 -4.72 6.70
C LEU A 45 -21.06 -3.49 6.47
N SER A 46 -21.32 -2.43 7.25
CA SER A 46 -20.54 -1.21 7.22
C SER A 46 -19.18 -1.39 7.92
N PRO A 47 -18.08 -0.98 7.27
CA PRO A 47 -16.76 -0.85 7.88
C PRO A 47 -16.75 -0.10 9.22
N GLY A 48 -15.91 -0.54 10.17
CA GLY A 48 -15.61 0.22 11.40
C GLY A 48 -16.68 0.18 12.48
N LEU A 49 -17.80 -0.51 12.24
CA LEU A 49 -18.82 -0.76 13.25
C LEU A 49 -18.57 -2.09 13.97
N GLU A 50 -18.89 -2.09 15.26
CA GLU A 50 -18.94 -3.31 16.06
C GLU A 50 -20.28 -4.01 15.87
N TYR A 51 -20.23 -5.31 15.56
CA TYR A 51 -21.41 -6.14 15.36
C TYR A 51 -21.47 -7.25 16.39
N GLY A 52 -22.65 -7.48 16.95
CA GLY A 52 -22.96 -8.67 17.74
C GLY A 52 -23.62 -9.73 16.86
N VAL A 53 -23.26 -11.00 17.06
CA VAL A 53 -23.87 -12.14 16.39
C VAL A 53 -24.44 -13.09 17.43
N ALA A 54 -25.69 -13.51 17.23
CA ALA A 54 -26.30 -14.59 17.99
C ALA A 54 -26.68 -15.73 17.04
N VAL A 55 -26.38 -16.96 17.44
CA VAL A 55 -26.70 -18.16 16.66
C VAL A 55 -27.69 -18.99 17.46
N GLU A 56 -28.82 -19.31 16.83
CA GLU A 56 -29.86 -20.16 17.41
C GLU A 56 -30.05 -21.38 16.51
N ALA A 57 -30.00 -22.60 17.08
CA ALA A 57 -30.33 -23.82 16.34
C ALA A 57 -31.85 -23.96 16.23
N TRP A 58 -32.37 -24.41 15.09
CA TRP A 58 -33.80 -24.68 14.94
C TRP A 58 -34.06 -26.11 14.48
N ASP A 59 -35.17 -26.66 14.93
CA ASP A 59 -35.69 -27.96 14.53
C ASP A 59 -37.21 -27.88 14.28
N TYR A 60 -37.88 -29.03 14.15
CA TYR A 60 -39.32 -29.08 13.94
C TYR A 60 -40.15 -28.58 15.15
N PHE A 61 -39.59 -28.64 16.35
CA PHE A 61 -40.28 -28.30 17.60
C PHE A 61 -40.03 -26.86 18.06
N GLY A 62 -39.01 -26.20 17.53
CA GLY A 62 -38.78 -24.79 17.78
C GLY A 62 -37.35 -24.33 17.54
N THR A 63 -36.97 -23.25 18.23
CA THR A 63 -35.61 -22.71 18.21
C THR A 63 -35.00 -22.84 19.60
N SER A 64 -33.72 -23.18 19.69
CA SER A 64 -32.96 -23.13 20.93
C SER A 64 -32.89 -21.70 21.48
N ASP A 65 -32.57 -21.59 22.77
CA ASP A 65 -32.03 -20.35 23.30
C ASP A 65 -30.76 -19.94 22.53
N ASN A 66 -30.49 -18.63 22.51
CA ASN A 66 -29.32 -18.09 21.84
C ASN A 66 -28.05 -18.61 22.52
N ASP A 67 -27.11 -19.19 21.76
CA ASP A 67 -25.74 -19.27 22.24
C ASP A 67 -25.16 -17.83 22.28
N SER A 68 -24.20 -17.64 23.18
CA SER A 68 -23.57 -16.38 23.58
C SER A 68 -23.40 -15.38 22.42
N LYS A 69 -23.70 -14.10 22.65
CA LYS A 69 -23.48 -13.04 21.66
C LYS A 69 -21.98 -12.87 21.42
N LEU A 70 -21.50 -13.23 20.23
CA LEU A 70 -20.13 -12.94 19.81
C LEU A 70 -20.09 -11.54 19.23
N PHE A 71 -19.30 -10.66 19.82
CA PHE A 71 -19.04 -9.34 19.26
C PHE A 71 -17.79 -9.40 18.38
N GLN A 72 -17.94 -8.98 17.13
CA GLN A 72 -16.87 -8.88 16.18
C GLN A 72 -16.94 -7.52 15.48
N THR A 73 -15.83 -6.78 15.53
CA THR A 73 -15.67 -5.56 14.74
C THR A 73 -15.43 -5.94 13.29
N VAL A 74 -16.27 -5.43 12.39
CA VAL A 74 -16.01 -5.55 10.96
C VAL A 74 -14.91 -4.56 10.62
N GLN A 75 -13.72 -5.11 10.38
CA GLN A 75 -12.62 -4.33 9.86
C GLN A 75 -13.06 -3.68 8.55
N ALA A 76 -12.75 -2.40 8.40
CA ALA A 76 -12.83 -1.79 7.09
C ALA A 76 -11.99 -2.60 6.10
N PRO A 77 -12.44 -2.76 4.83
CA PRO A 77 -11.51 -3.13 3.78
C PRO A 77 -10.30 -2.20 3.92
N ALA A 78 -9.09 -2.76 3.99
CA ALA A 78 -7.90 -1.94 3.88
C ALA A 78 -8.04 -1.10 2.60
N ASP A 79 -7.78 0.21 2.70
CA ASP A 79 -7.88 1.09 1.54
C ASP A 79 -7.09 0.50 0.39
N ALA A 80 -7.70 0.46 -0.80
CA ALA A 80 -7.03 -0.08 -1.96
C ALA A 80 -5.72 0.69 -2.21
N PRO A 81 -4.62 0.02 -2.57
CA PRO A 81 -3.35 0.68 -2.77
C PRO A 81 -3.49 1.81 -3.80
N THR A 82 -3.17 3.05 -3.41
CA THR A 82 -3.45 4.25 -4.22
C THR A 82 -2.15 4.91 -4.64
N ASP A 83 -2.05 5.31 -5.91
CA ASP A 83 -0.89 6.04 -6.40
C ASP A 83 -0.93 7.50 -5.93
N ARG A 84 0.17 7.97 -5.36
CA ARG A 84 0.36 9.31 -4.84
C ARG A 84 1.64 9.90 -5.39
N THR A 85 1.68 11.23 -5.51
CA THR A 85 2.81 11.94 -6.10
C THR A 85 3.35 13.00 -5.13
N PHE A 86 4.67 13.11 -5.04
CA PHE A 86 5.37 14.03 -4.16
C PHE A 86 6.57 14.66 -4.87
N ASP A 87 6.83 15.94 -4.66
CA ASP A 87 8.02 16.60 -5.18
C ASP A 87 9.15 16.47 -4.15
N LEU A 88 10.16 15.66 -4.48
CA LEU A 88 11.36 15.42 -3.68
C LEU A 88 12.50 16.32 -4.15
N ASN A 89 13.03 17.15 -3.26
CA ASN A 89 14.24 17.92 -3.54
C ASN A 89 15.49 17.06 -3.36
N LEU A 90 16.20 16.80 -4.46
CA LEU A 90 17.55 16.23 -4.41
C LEU A 90 18.52 17.35 -4.00
N ALA A 91 19.18 17.20 -2.86
CA ALA A 91 20.10 18.19 -2.33
C ALA A 91 21.48 18.03 -2.94
N ARG A 92 22.06 19.13 -3.40
CA ARG A 92 23.45 19.17 -3.86
C ARG A 92 24.40 18.66 -2.77
N GLN A 93 25.38 17.85 -3.15
CA GLN A 93 26.50 17.51 -2.28
C GLN A 93 27.78 18.21 -2.77
N ASP A 94 28.70 18.41 -1.85
CA ASP A 94 30.01 18.96 -2.19
C ASP A 94 30.84 17.93 -2.95
N ALA A 95 31.46 18.38 -4.05
CA ALA A 95 32.41 17.61 -4.83
C ALA A 95 33.70 18.39 -4.97
N THR A 96 34.83 17.77 -4.61
CA THR A 96 36.16 18.37 -4.77
C THR A 96 36.55 18.50 -6.25
N SER A 97 36.07 17.59 -7.09
CA SER A 97 36.28 17.59 -8.54
C SER A 97 35.25 16.71 -9.24
N GLY A 98 34.95 16.97 -10.51
CA GLY A 98 34.02 16.18 -11.33
C GLY A 98 32.57 16.66 -11.28
N PRO A 99 31.63 15.84 -11.78
CA PRO A 99 30.20 16.16 -11.82
C PRO A 99 29.63 16.43 -10.43
N ILE A 100 28.69 17.38 -10.32
CA ILE A 100 28.08 17.75 -9.05
C ILE A 100 26.99 16.73 -8.69
N PRO A 101 27.15 15.98 -7.58
CA PRO A 101 26.15 15.02 -7.14
C PRO A 101 24.97 15.69 -6.42
N TYR A 102 23.82 15.07 -6.52
CA TYR A 102 22.58 15.39 -5.84
C TYR A 102 22.04 14.12 -5.18
N LEU A 103 21.64 14.25 -3.92
CA LEU A 103 21.20 13.15 -3.08
C LEU A 103 19.81 13.43 -2.52
N GLY A 104 18.94 12.43 -2.57
CA GLY A 104 17.64 12.47 -1.91
C GLY A 104 17.25 11.09 -1.41
N ARG A 105 16.34 11.04 -0.44
CA ARG A 105 15.76 9.80 0.07
C ARG A 105 14.25 9.94 0.10
N PHE A 106 13.53 8.93 -0.37
CA PHE A 106 12.08 8.88 -0.29
C PHE A 106 11.61 7.62 0.42
N PRO A 107 10.70 7.75 1.40
CA PRO A 107 10.21 8.99 2.01
C PRO A 107 11.31 9.75 2.80
N THR A 108 11.17 11.07 2.94
CA THR A 108 12.17 11.96 3.58
C THR A 108 12.16 11.91 5.11
N TRP A 109 11.00 11.67 5.72
CA TRP A 109 10.72 11.24 7.11
C TRP A 109 9.21 11.38 7.35
N GLY A 110 8.60 10.51 8.17
CA GLY A 110 7.16 10.57 8.52
C GLY A 110 6.27 9.53 7.80
N ASP A 111 5.02 9.44 8.26
CA ASP A 111 4.00 8.37 8.15
C ASP A 111 3.60 7.87 6.74
N ILE A 112 4.56 7.48 5.89
CA ILE A 112 4.24 6.68 4.70
C ILE A 112 4.43 5.20 5.08
N PRO A 113 3.34 4.43 5.30
CA PRO A 113 3.41 3.04 5.72
C PRO A 113 3.89 2.17 4.56
N GLY A 114 5.22 2.12 4.36
CA GLY A 114 5.83 1.34 3.28
C GLY A 114 5.26 1.68 1.90
N GLY A 115 5.30 0.73 0.99
CA GLY A 115 4.84 0.90 -0.38
C GLY A 115 5.95 0.67 -1.40
N ALA A 116 5.64 0.98 -2.66
CA ALA A 116 6.58 0.82 -3.76
C ALA A 116 6.64 2.10 -4.60
N LEU A 117 7.85 2.48 -5.00
CA LEU A 117 8.06 3.49 -6.02
C LEU A 117 7.42 3.01 -7.34
N ARG A 118 6.75 3.92 -8.04
CA ARG A 118 6.11 3.69 -9.34
C ARG A 118 6.67 4.53 -10.45
N GLY A 119 7.23 5.70 -10.13
CA GLY A 119 7.77 6.58 -11.14
C GLY A 119 8.61 7.71 -10.56
N VAL A 120 9.51 8.20 -11.38
CA VAL A 120 10.33 9.39 -11.12
C VAL A 120 10.27 10.23 -12.39
N SER A 121 9.90 11.49 -12.26
CA SER A 121 9.85 12.42 -13.39
C SER A 121 10.55 13.74 -13.07
N LEU A 122 11.00 14.41 -14.12
CA LEU A 122 11.70 15.67 -14.04
C LEU A 122 10.96 16.72 -14.85
N ASN A 123 10.69 17.88 -14.26
CA ASN A 123 10.08 18.99 -14.98
C ASN A 123 11.09 19.55 -16.02
N ALA A 124 10.60 19.93 -17.21
CA ALA A 124 11.39 20.47 -18.30
C ALA A 124 12.21 21.74 -17.96
N ALA A 125 11.87 22.42 -16.86
CA ALA A 125 12.62 23.58 -16.37
C ALA A 125 13.98 23.23 -15.72
N TRP A 126 14.25 21.93 -15.48
CA TRP A 126 15.45 21.47 -14.77
C TRP A 126 16.43 20.77 -15.70
N PRO A 127 17.74 20.83 -15.42
CA PRO A 127 18.74 20.13 -16.20
C PRO A 127 18.57 18.62 -16.12
N ALA A 128 19.02 17.90 -17.15
CA ALA A 128 19.01 16.44 -17.12
C ALA A 128 19.77 15.90 -15.91
N LEU A 129 19.25 14.82 -15.35
CA LEU A 129 19.86 14.09 -14.25
C LEU A 129 20.45 12.77 -14.75
N LEU A 130 21.63 12.43 -14.24
CA LEU A 130 22.35 11.20 -14.52
C LEU A 130 22.34 10.37 -13.24
N PHE A 131 21.34 9.49 -13.09
CA PHE A 131 21.20 8.63 -11.91
C PHE A 131 22.28 7.56 -11.91
N VAL A 132 23.02 7.45 -10.82
CA VAL A 132 24.16 6.53 -10.68
C VAL A 132 23.64 5.11 -10.44
N LYS A 133 24.06 4.16 -11.27
CA LYS A 133 23.69 2.75 -11.14
C LYS A 133 24.31 2.12 -9.88
N PRO A 134 23.72 1.05 -9.34
CA PRO A 134 24.31 0.31 -8.21
C PRO A 134 25.76 -0.12 -8.49
N GLY A 135 26.64 0.07 -7.50
CA GLY A 135 28.06 -0.30 -7.61
C GLY A 135 28.93 0.69 -8.40
N ARG A 136 28.38 1.84 -8.80
CA ARG A 136 29.10 2.93 -9.50
C ARG A 136 29.32 4.14 -8.61
N ALA A 137 30.31 4.96 -8.96
CA ALA A 137 30.64 6.20 -8.25
C ALA A 137 30.15 7.45 -9.01
N THR A 138 29.92 8.55 -8.28
CA THR A 138 29.56 9.85 -8.87
C THR A 138 30.67 10.43 -9.76
N SER A 139 31.92 10.01 -9.57
CA SER A 139 33.03 10.32 -10.48
C SER A 139 32.85 9.70 -11.86
N GLU A 140 32.04 8.64 -11.99
CA GLU A 140 31.69 8.00 -13.26
C GLU A 140 30.45 8.60 -13.91
N CYS A 141 29.91 9.73 -13.43
CA CYS A 141 28.67 10.28 -13.98
C CYS A 141 28.73 10.66 -15.48
N ASN A 142 29.92 10.87 -16.04
CA ASN A 142 30.10 11.10 -17.49
C ASN A 142 30.20 9.79 -18.30
N ASN A 143 30.19 8.62 -17.65
CA ASN A 143 30.17 7.32 -18.28
C ASN A 143 28.71 6.85 -18.47
N PRO A 144 28.21 6.74 -19.71
CA PRO A 144 26.83 6.30 -19.96
C PRO A 144 26.54 4.88 -19.44
N ASP A 145 27.55 4.02 -19.32
CA ASP A 145 27.36 2.67 -18.76
C ASP A 145 27.15 2.68 -17.23
N ALA A 146 27.55 3.78 -16.57
CA ALA A 146 27.45 3.95 -15.12
C ALA A 146 26.18 4.69 -14.67
N VAL A 147 25.41 5.25 -15.60
CA VAL A 147 24.25 6.10 -15.28
C VAL A 147 23.00 5.78 -16.10
N VAL A 148 21.85 6.13 -15.54
CA VAL A 148 20.57 6.22 -16.24
C VAL A 148 20.20 7.68 -16.40
N ARG A 149 19.94 8.11 -17.63
CA ARG A 149 19.71 9.52 -17.96
C ARG A 149 18.22 9.88 -17.92
N LEU A 150 17.84 10.76 -17.01
CA LEU A 150 16.52 11.38 -16.98
C LEU A 150 16.55 12.77 -17.65
N ALA A 151 15.99 12.86 -18.86
CA ALA A 151 15.92 14.10 -19.62
C ALA A 151 14.93 15.11 -19.01
N PRO A 152 15.10 16.43 -19.28
CA PRO A 152 14.11 17.44 -18.89
C PRO A 152 12.74 17.12 -19.49
N GLY A 153 11.69 17.11 -18.65
CA GLY A 153 10.33 16.79 -19.06
C GLY A 153 10.03 15.29 -19.21
N ALA A 154 11.01 14.43 -18.96
CA ALA A 154 10.86 12.98 -19.08
C ALA A 154 10.53 12.32 -17.73
N SER A 155 10.24 11.02 -17.81
CA SER A 155 10.07 10.13 -16.67
C SER A 155 10.92 8.88 -16.88
N LEU A 156 11.41 8.28 -15.80
CA LEU A 156 12.05 6.97 -15.85
C LEU A 156 11.01 5.90 -16.20
N SER A 157 11.37 5.02 -17.11
CA SER A 157 10.65 3.81 -17.47
C SER A 157 10.81 2.70 -16.42
N ALA A 158 10.00 1.65 -16.54
CA ALA A 158 10.08 0.48 -15.66
C ALA A 158 11.44 -0.24 -15.75
N ASP A 159 12.03 -0.30 -16.95
CA ASP A 159 13.33 -0.93 -17.18
C ASP A 159 14.45 -0.09 -16.55
N GLU A 160 14.38 1.24 -16.67
CA GLU A 160 15.32 2.17 -16.04
C GLU A 160 15.23 2.12 -14.50
N LEU A 161 14.04 2.00 -13.93
CA LEU A 161 13.87 1.76 -12.50
C LEU A 161 14.46 0.40 -12.08
N THR A 162 14.31 -0.62 -12.91
CA THR A 162 14.91 -1.94 -12.68
C THR A 162 16.43 -1.88 -12.72
N GLU A 163 17.00 -1.09 -13.63
CA GLU A 163 18.44 -0.89 -13.73
C GLU A 163 19.01 -0.16 -12.48
N LEU A 164 18.26 0.80 -11.93
CA LEU A 164 18.67 1.55 -10.75
C LEU A 164 18.46 0.79 -9.43
N TYR A 165 17.40 -0.03 -9.32
CA TYR A 165 16.95 -0.57 -8.04
C TYR A 165 16.74 -2.10 -8.02
N GLY A 166 17.01 -2.78 -9.13
CA GLY A 166 16.77 -4.22 -9.29
C GLY A 166 15.29 -4.61 -9.44
N SER A 167 14.38 -3.63 -9.47
CA SER A 167 12.94 -3.84 -9.63
C SER A 167 12.28 -2.64 -10.30
N ALA A 168 11.28 -2.90 -11.16
CA ALA A 168 10.42 -1.85 -11.74
C ALA A 168 9.54 -1.15 -10.68
N ASN A 169 9.37 -1.78 -9.52
CA ASN A 169 8.58 -1.25 -8.41
C ASN A 169 9.34 -1.46 -7.09
N PRO A 170 10.44 -0.72 -6.87
CA PRO A 170 11.29 -0.95 -5.72
C PRO A 170 10.56 -0.57 -4.43
N ALA A 171 10.74 -1.39 -3.40
CA ALA A 171 10.15 -1.14 -2.10
C ALA A 171 10.72 0.14 -1.48
N LEU A 172 9.86 0.90 -0.80
CA LEU A 172 10.29 2.05 -0.03
C LEU A 172 10.97 1.60 1.28
N PRO A 173 12.00 2.31 1.77
CA PRO A 173 12.55 3.56 1.23
C PRO A 173 13.55 3.34 0.08
N VAL A 174 13.62 4.32 -0.82
CA VAL A 174 14.61 4.38 -1.90
C VAL A 174 15.51 5.61 -1.74
N VAL A 175 16.75 5.48 -2.23
CA VAL A 175 17.73 6.57 -2.29
C VAL A 175 17.93 6.97 -3.75
N PHE A 176 18.00 8.27 -3.99
CA PHE A 176 18.27 8.86 -5.29
C PHE A 176 19.66 9.46 -5.24
N LEU A 177 20.57 8.93 -6.06
CA LEU A 177 21.89 9.49 -6.27
C LEU A 177 22.01 9.80 -7.76
N ALA A 178 22.17 11.09 -8.08
CA ALA A 178 22.32 11.52 -9.47
C ALA A 178 23.35 12.63 -9.58
N CYS A 179 23.88 12.85 -10.76
CA CYS A 179 24.61 14.07 -11.10
C CYS A 179 23.77 14.95 -12.04
N ALA A 180 23.96 16.26 -11.98
CA ALA A 180 23.48 17.13 -13.06
C ALA A 180 24.43 17.04 -14.26
N GLU A 181 23.88 17.13 -15.49
CA GLU A 181 24.72 17.21 -16.69
C GLU A 181 25.69 18.41 -16.63
N PRO A 182 26.93 18.29 -17.18
CA PRO A 182 28.00 19.29 -16.98
C PRO A 182 27.70 20.71 -17.46
N THR A 183 26.74 20.88 -18.38
CA THR A 183 26.32 22.19 -18.91
C THR A 183 25.20 22.83 -18.10
N ALA A 184 24.75 22.19 -17.03
CA ALA A 184 23.69 22.69 -16.18
C ALA A 184 24.16 23.86 -15.32
N ALA A 185 23.27 24.83 -15.09
CA ALA A 185 23.44 25.75 -13.98
C ALA A 185 23.54 24.96 -12.66
N VAL A 186 24.33 25.48 -11.71
CA VAL A 186 24.50 24.84 -10.41
C VAL A 186 23.34 25.24 -9.51
N TYR A 187 22.53 24.26 -9.09
CA TYR A 187 21.40 24.47 -8.19
C TYR A 187 21.71 23.90 -6.81
N ASN A 188 21.15 24.50 -5.75
CA ASN A 188 21.26 23.93 -4.40
C ASN A 188 20.35 22.70 -4.23
N TRP A 189 19.27 22.65 -5.01
CA TRP A 189 18.32 21.55 -5.05
C TRP A 189 17.76 21.38 -6.45
N ILE A 190 17.48 20.13 -6.83
CA ILE A 190 16.75 19.79 -8.04
C ILE A 190 15.52 18.97 -7.63
N PRO A 191 14.29 19.47 -7.82
CA PRO A 191 13.08 18.71 -7.52
C PRO A 191 12.85 17.63 -8.57
N VAL A 192 12.65 16.41 -8.10
CA VAL A 192 12.11 15.29 -8.88
C VAL A 192 10.74 14.94 -8.35
N ARG A 193 9.84 14.60 -9.26
CA ARG A 193 8.49 14.17 -8.91
C ARG A 193 8.45 12.66 -8.77
N VAL A 194 8.16 12.20 -7.57
CA VAL A 194 8.13 10.80 -7.18
C VAL A 194 6.68 10.34 -7.12
N THR A 195 6.34 9.31 -7.87
CA THR A 195 5.05 8.62 -7.77
C THR A 195 5.26 7.30 -7.03
N TYR A 196 4.44 7.03 -6.02
CA TYR A 196 4.53 5.82 -5.21
C TYR A 196 3.14 5.26 -4.93
N ARG A 197 3.07 3.97 -4.60
CA ARG A 197 1.85 3.28 -4.19
C ARG A 197 1.98 2.85 -2.73
N SER A 198 1.14 3.40 -1.86
CA SER A 198 0.94 2.97 -0.46
C SER A 198 -0.20 1.97 -0.37
#